data_AF-A0A382GZP7-F1
#
_entry.id   AF-A0A382GZP7-F1
#
_cell.length_a   1.000
_cell.length_b   1.000
_cell.length_c   1.000
_cell.angle_alpha   90.00
_cell.angle_beta   90.00
_cell.angle_gamma   90.00
#
_symmetry.space_group_name_H-M   'P 1'
#
loop_
_entity.id
_entity.type
_entity.pdbx_description
1 polymer ?
#
loop_
_entity_poly.entity_id
_entity_poly.type
_entity_poly.pdbx_seq_one_letter_code
_entity_poly.pdbx_strand_id
1 'polypeptide(L)'
;TVFAGVTNVAKIYDIPLIVWGEDVAFEFGGIQTQESKADASDIDHNDLIKDKTIDDFMDDDVSNKDTFFYRYPDLKSSEGAGIKSIYLGYYDFWEGRKHLELCTSMGFRRREGGPLSGNYLDYDNIDEKLCEINIWLKYIKFGFWRPTDQVCYDIWNGKLSREDAVEIVNKLQDEFPQEYFEDFLRFHDISEREFWETVEKFRNLDIWTKDRSEEWKLKTKLK
;
A
#
# COMPACT_ATOMS: atom_id res chain seq x y z
N THR A 1 1.47 1.22 17.39
CA THR A 1 2.22 2.42 16.99
C THR A 1 1.61 3.14 15.80
N VAL A 2 1.48 2.46 14.66
CA VAL A 2 0.81 3.01 13.48
C VAL A 2 -0.67 3.25 13.81
N PHE A 3 -1.23 4.37 13.34
CA PHE A 3 -2.60 4.87 13.58
C PHE A 3 -2.93 5.45 14.97
N ALA A 4 -2.01 5.39 15.94
CA ALA A 4 -2.21 5.96 17.27
C ALA A 4 -2.50 7.47 17.26
N GLY A 5 -2.01 8.20 16.25
CA GLY A 5 -2.25 9.64 16.13
C GLY A 5 -3.74 9.99 16.04
N VAL A 6 -4.50 9.22 15.27
CA VAL A 6 -5.95 9.42 15.08
C VAL A 6 -6.71 9.18 16.38
N THR A 7 -6.37 8.11 17.11
CA THR A 7 -7.01 7.80 18.40
C THR A 7 -6.66 8.83 19.48
N ASN A 8 -5.43 9.33 19.51
CA ASN A 8 -5.04 10.43 20.39
C ASN A 8 -5.78 11.73 20.07
N VAL A 9 -5.89 12.11 18.80
CA VAL A 9 -6.65 13.29 18.38
C VAL A 9 -8.12 13.14 18.78
N ALA A 10 -8.71 11.97 18.54
CA ALA A 10 -10.09 11.72 18.94
C ALA A 10 -10.28 11.88 20.46
N LYS A 11 -9.35 11.37 21.27
CA LYS A 11 -9.38 11.55 22.73
C LYS A 11 -9.20 13.01 23.15
N ILE A 12 -8.24 13.73 22.58
CA ILE A 12 -7.93 15.14 22.96
C ILE A 12 -9.11 16.07 22.69
N TYR A 13 -9.85 15.82 21.61
CA TYR A 13 -10.95 16.68 21.16
C TYR A 13 -12.33 16.10 21.46
N ASP A 14 -12.42 15.06 22.30
CA ASP A 14 -13.67 14.38 22.66
C ASP A 14 -14.51 13.96 21.43
N ILE A 15 -13.84 13.49 20.36
CA ILE A 15 -14.49 13.03 19.13
C ILE A 15 -15.04 11.62 19.37
N PRO A 16 -16.36 11.40 19.24
CA PRO A 16 -16.99 10.14 19.62
C PRO A 16 -16.89 9.05 18.54
N LEU A 17 -16.42 9.37 17.33
CA LEU A 17 -16.39 8.46 16.21
C LEU A 17 -15.12 8.62 15.38
N ILE A 18 -14.44 7.50 15.16
CA ILE A 18 -13.35 7.35 14.20
C ILE A 18 -13.86 6.47 13.06
N VAL A 19 -13.62 6.91 11.83
CA VAL A 19 -13.98 6.19 10.61
C VAL A 19 -12.70 5.90 9.83
N TRP A 20 -12.40 4.63 9.68
CA TRP A 20 -11.32 4.11 8.83
C TRP A 20 -11.90 3.75 7.46
N GLY A 21 -11.05 3.68 6.43
CA GLY A 21 -11.46 3.25 5.09
C GLY A 21 -11.87 1.78 5.11
N GLU A 22 -10.90 0.90 4.92
CA GLU A 22 -11.08 -0.53 4.77
C GLU A 22 -10.43 -1.34 5.90
N ASP A 23 -10.96 -2.54 6.12
CA ASP A 23 -10.21 -3.59 6.81
C ASP A 23 -9.34 -4.29 5.76
N VAL A 24 -8.04 -3.98 5.79
CA VAL A 24 -7.03 -4.46 4.84
C VAL A 24 -7.06 -5.99 4.68
N ALA A 25 -7.28 -6.73 5.77
CA ALA A 25 -7.30 -8.19 5.69
C ALA A 25 -8.49 -8.68 4.87
N PHE A 26 -9.67 -8.08 5.02
CA PHE A 26 -10.86 -8.42 4.24
C PHE A 26 -10.80 -7.91 2.80
N GLU A 27 -10.32 -6.69 2.60
CA GLU A 27 -10.32 -6.04 1.29
C GLU A 27 -9.25 -6.64 0.38
N PHE A 28 -8.01 -6.76 0.84
CA PHE A 28 -6.88 -7.12 -0.03
C PHE A 28 -6.40 -8.56 0.15
N GLY A 29 -7.04 -9.30 1.06
CA GLY A 29 -6.68 -10.66 1.39
C GLY A 29 -5.65 -10.72 2.52
N GLY A 30 -5.82 -11.74 3.36
CA GLY A 30 -5.04 -11.96 4.57
C GLY A 30 -5.55 -13.19 5.30
N ILE A 31 -4.99 -13.49 6.47
CA ILE A 31 -5.50 -14.57 7.31
C ILE A 31 -6.86 -14.14 7.87
N GLN A 32 -7.93 -14.69 7.30
CA GLN A 32 -9.29 -14.49 7.81
C GLN A 32 -9.46 -15.29 9.10
N THR A 33 -9.24 -14.65 10.23
CA THR A 33 -9.44 -15.27 11.56
C THR A 33 -10.85 -15.07 12.09
N GLN A 34 -11.63 -14.17 11.48
CA GLN A 34 -12.97 -13.77 11.91
C GLN A 34 -13.87 -13.47 10.69
N GLU A 35 -15.16 -13.26 10.92
CA GLU A 35 -16.07 -12.69 9.90
C GLU A 35 -15.90 -11.17 9.83
N SER A 36 -16.24 -10.57 8.68
CA SER A 36 -16.15 -9.12 8.51
C SER A 36 -17.07 -8.43 9.50
N LYS A 37 -16.54 -7.44 10.21
CA LYS A 37 -17.27 -6.64 11.20
C LYS A 37 -17.01 -5.15 10.93
N ALA A 38 -18.01 -4.33 11.24
CA ALA A 38 -17.86 -2.88 11.17
C ALA A 38 -16.87 -2.33 12.20
N ASP A 39 -16.61 -3.07 13.27
CA ASP A 39 -15.89 -2.61 14.45
C ASP A 39 -14.37 -2.64 14.21
N ALA A 40 -13.74 -1.48 14.37
CA ALA A 40 -12.31 -1.26 14.20
C ALA A 40 -11.64 -0.89 15.53
N SER A 41 -12.17 -1.36 16.67
CA SER A 41 -11.59 -1.07 17.98
C SER A 41 -10.22 -1.72 18.17
N ASP A 42 -9.98 -2.83 17.48
CA ASP A 42 -8.76 -3.64 17.57
C ASP A 42 -7.67 -3.19 16.59
N ILE A 43 -7.78 -2.00 15.99
CA ILE A 43 -6.82 -1.51 14.99
C ILE A 43 -5.40 -1.33 15.56
N ASP A 44 -5.26 -1.24 16.88
CA ASP A 44 -3.96 -1.20 17.56
C ASP A 44 -3.23 -2.54 17.59
N HIS A 45 -3.95 -3.64 17.32
CA HIS A 45 -3.46 -5.01 17.23
C HIS A 45 -3.19 -5.46 15.78
N ASN A 46 -2.73 -4.55 14.92
CA ASN A 46 -2.29 -4.88 13.56
C ASN A 46 -0.84 -5.40 13.52
N ASP A 47 -0.46 -6.04 12.42
CA ASP A 47 0.85 -6.64 12.19
C ASP A 47 1.78 -5.77 11.31
N LEU A 48 1.45 -4.50 11.07
CA LEU A 48 2.17 -3.62 10.13
C LEU A 48 3.66 -3.46 10.49
N ILE A 49 3.97 -3.40 11.79
CA ILE A 49 5.36 -3.31 12.28
C ILE A 49 5.84 -4.62 12.92
N LYS A 50 5.09 -5.71 12.74
CA LYS A 50 5.38 -7.04 13.29
C LYS A 50 5.63 -6.97 14.81
N ASP A 51 6.73 -7.54 15.28
CA ASP A 51 7.10 -7.61 16.69
C ASP A 51 7.75 -6.33 17.23
N LYS A 52 7.77 -5.24 16.44
CA LYS A 52 8.36 -3.96 16.85
C LYS A 52 7.31 -3.05 17.48
N THR A 53 7.81 -2.10 18.25
CA THR A 53 7.07 -1.02 18.90
C THR A 53 7.75 0.32 18.61
N ILE A 54 7.17 1.44 19.06
CA ILE A 54 7.86 2.74 18.93
C ILE A 54 9.16 2.79 19.74
N ASP A 55 9.25 1.99 20.81
CA ASP A 55 10.42 1.96 21.68
C ASP A 55 11.66 1.40 20.96
N ASP A 56 11.46 0.54 19.96
CA ASP A 56 12.53 0.01 19.11
C ASP A 56 13.16 1.06 18.19
N PHE A 57 12.53 2.23 18.05
CA PHE A 57 12.99 3.34 17.20
C PHE A 57 13.43 4.57 18.01
N MET A 58 13.51 4.46 19.35
CA MET A 58 14.02 5.53 20.19
C MET A 58 15.55 5.53 20.24
N ASP A 59 16.13 6.72 20.28
CA ASP A 59 17.58 6.94 20.40
C ASP A 59 17.87 8.28 21.11
N ASP A 60 19.11 8.78 21.02
CA ASP A 60 19.53 10.04 21.64
C ASP A 60 18.83 11.27 21.02
N ASP A 61 18.28 11.15 19.82
CA ASP A 61 17.58 12.22 19.08
C ASP A 61 16.05 12.16 19.30
N VAL A 62 15.48 10.98 19.61
CA VAL A 62 14.04 10.77 19.78
C VAL A 62 13.69 10.41 21.23
N SER A 63 13.10 11.36 21.95
CA SER A 63 12.67 11.15 23.34
C SER A 63 11.26 10.58 23.45
N ASN A 64 10.90 10.08 24.63
CA ASN A 64 9.55 9.57 24.89
C ASN A 64 8.46 10.64 24.62
N LYS A 65 8.75 11.92 24.86
CA LYS A 65 7.81 13.02 24.63
C LYS A 65 7.48 13.20 23.14
N ASP A 66 8.45 12.92 22.27
CA ASP A 66 8.29 13.03 20.82
C ASP A 66 7.42 11.88 20.26
N THR A 67 7.29 10.80 21.03
CA THR A 67 6.54 9.60 20.63
C THR A 67 5.06 9.62 21.00
N PHE A 68 4.52 10.72 21.54
CA PHE A 68 3.14 10.78 22.03
C PHE A 68 2.10 10.30 21.01
N PHE A 69 2.14 10.82 19.77
CA PHE A 69 1.20 10.42 18.70
C PHE A 69 1.46 9.04 18.10
N TYR A 70 2.49 8.35 18.57
CA TYR A 70 2.84 6.99 18.17
C TYR A 70 2.48 5.96 19.25
N ARG A 71 1.93 6.40 20.38
CA ARG A 71 1.48 5.55 21.48
C ARG A 71 -0.03 5.58 21.57
N TYR A 72 -0.65 4.41 21.53
CA TYR A 72 -2.10 4.33 21.67
C TYR A 72 -2.53 4.82 23.06
N PRO A 73 -3.57 5.66 23.16
CA PRO A 73 -4.14 6.00 24.45
C PRO A 73 -4.82 4.77 25.06
N ASP A 74 -4.94 4.73 26.39
CA ASP A 74 -5.77 3.72 27.05
C ASP A 74 -7.26 4.01 26.78
N LEU A 75 -7.80 3.42 25.72
CA LEU A 75 -9.20 3.55 25.32
C LEU A 75 -10.16 2.85 26.29
N LYS A 76 -9.67 1.96 27.16
CA LYS A 76 -10.49 1.25 28.16
C LYS A 76 -10.69 2.07 29.44
N SER A 77 -9.95 3.17 29.59
CA SER A 77 -10.18 4.15 30.66
C SER A 77 -11.53 4.85 30.52
N SER A 78 -12.09 5.37 31.61
CA SER A 78 -13.36 6.10 31.61
C SER A 78 -13.36 7.33 30.68
N GLU A 79 -12.17 7.87 30.37
CA GLU A 79 -11.98 8.98 29.43
C GLU A 79 -12.01 8.53 27.96
N GLY A 80 -11.75 7.25 27.66
CA GLY A 80 -11.74 6.69 26.30
C GLY A 80 -13.00 5.90 25.95
N ALA A 81 -13.79 5.50 26.94
CA ALA A 81 -14.92 4.57 26.82
C ALA A 81 -16.09 5.02 25.92
N GLY A 82 -16.03 6.22 25.34
CA GLY A 82 -17.04 6.78 24.43
C GLY A 82 -16.66 6.83 22.95
N ILE A 83 -15.41 6.50 22.58
CA ILE A 83 -14.94 6.61 21.21
C ILE A 83 -15.26 5.31 20.45
N LYS A 84 -16.18 5.39 19.48
CA LYS A 84 -16.46 4.30 18.55
C LYS A 84 -15.48 4.33 17.39
N SER A 85 -14.97 3.16 16.99
CA SER A 85 -14.06 3.01 15.86
C SER A 85 -14.69 2.06 14.83
N ILE A 86 -14.81 2.48 13.56
CA ILE A 86 -15.45 1.67 12.52
C ILE A 86 -14.68 1.64 11.20
N TYR A 87 -14.87 0.58 10.41
CA TYR A 87 -14.49 0.51 9.00
C TYR A 87 -15.66 0.94 8.12
N LEU A 88 -15.44 1.92 7.23
CA LEU A 88 -16.43 2.39 6.26
C LEU A 88 -16.74 1.33 5.21
N GLY A 89 -15.72 0.58 4.79
CA GLY A 89 -15.83 -0.49 3.79
C GLY A 89 -16.80 -1.62 4.17
N TYR A 90 -17.17 -1.73 5.45
CA TYR A 90 -18.22 -2.64 5.89
C TYR A 90 -19.62 -2.20 5.44
N TYR A 91 -19.85 -0.90 5.33
CA TYR A 91 -21.14 -0.30 5.01
C TYR A 91 -21.26 0.14 3.57
N ASP A 92 -20.14 0.52 2.95
CA ASP A 92 -20.10 1.02 1.59
C ASP A 92 -19.12 0.21 0.76
N PHE A 93 -19.56 -0.20 -0.43
CA PHE A 93 -18.77 -1.00 -1.33
C PHE A 93 -17.78 -0.11 -2.07
N TRP A 94 -16.48 -0.29 -1.78
CA TRP A 94 -15.43 0.57 -2.31
C TRP A 94 -15.03 0.17 -3.75
N GLU A 95 -15.56 0.88 -4.75
CA GLU A 95 -15.14 0.71 -6.15
C GLU A 95 -14.39 1.93 -6.65
N GLY A 96 -13.07 1.80 -6.85
CA GLY A 96 -12.20 2.90 -7.26
C GLY A 96 -12.65 3.64 -8.54
N ARG A 97 -13.20 2.93 -9.54
CA ARG A 97 -13.68 3.55 -10.79
C ARG A 97 -14.93 4.40 -10.59
N LYS A 98 -15.89 3.97 -9.76
CA LYS A 98 -17.06 4.79 -9.39
C LYS A 98 -16.65 6.03 -8.61
N HIS A 99 -15.70 5.88 -7.68
CA HIS A 99 -15.17 7.02 -6.92
C HIS A 99 -14.42 8.00 -7.82
N LEU A 100 -13.68 7.51 -8.79
CA LEU A 100 -13.04 8.35 -9.79
C LEU A 100 -14.06 9.20 -10.57
N GLU A 101 -15.18 8.62 -11.01
CA GLU A 101 -16.24 9.36 -11.70
C GLU A 101 -16.79 10.51 -10.84
N LEU A 102 -17.09 10.22 -9.56
CA LEU A 102 -17.56 11.22 -8.60
C LEU A 102 -16.49 12.31 -8.37
N CYS A 103 -15.26 11.93 -8.07
CA CYS A 103 -14.16 12.86 -7.81
C CYS A 103 -13.86 13.74 -9.03
N THR A 104 -13.87 13.18 -10.24
CA THR A 104 -13.69 13.94 -11.48
C THR A 104 -14.81 14.98 -11.65
N SER A 105 -16.05 14.66 -11.30
CA SER A 105 -17.16 15.64 -11.31
C SER A 105 -16.94 16.81 -10.34
N MET A 106 -16.12 16.61 -9.30
CA MET A 106 -15.76 17.61 -8.29
C MET A 106 -14.40 18.29 -8.55
N GLY A 107 -13.76 18.00 -9.69
CA GLY A 107 -12.53 18.66 -10.12
C GLY A 107 -11.24 17.86 -9.91
N PHE A 108 -11.31 16.60 -9.47
CA PHE A 108 -10.14 15.71 -9.46
C PHE A 108 -9.64 15.50 -10.88
N ARG A 109 -8.32 15.57 -11.06
CA ARG A 109 -7.65 15.36 -12.34
C ARG A 109 -6.78 14.13 -12.24
N ARG A 110 -6.96 13.24 -13.20
CA ARG A 110 -6.05 12.12 -13.45
C ARG A 110 -4.69 12.65 -13.85
N ARG A 111 -3.68 11.79 -13.81
CA ARG A 111 -2.34 12.15 -14.26
C ARG A 111 -2.37 12.48 -15.76
N GLU A 112 -2.00 13.72 -16.10
CA GLU A 112 -2.06 14.21 -17.51
C GLU A 112 -1.18 13.39 -18.46
N GLY A 113 -0.06 12.86 -17.97
CA GLY A 113 0.83 11.98 -18.72
C GLY A 113 0.34 10.54 -18.88
N GLY A 114 -0.89 10.23 -18.46
CA GLY A 114 -1.42 8.86 -18.39
C GLY A 114 -0.86 8.06 -17.20
N PRO A 115 -1.03 6.72 -17.22
CA PRO A 115 -0.47 5.84 -16.20
C PRO A 115 1.05 6.00 -16.08
N LEU A 116 1.57 5.73 -14.89
CA LEU A 116 3.02 5.56 -14.68
C LEU A 116 3.50 4.27 -15.37
N SER A 117 4.79 4.16 -15.63
CA SER A 117 5.39 2.93 -16.17
C SER A 117 5.05 1.74 -15.27
N GLY A 118 4.59 0.64 -15.87
CA GLY A 118 4.09 -0.54 -15.16
C GLY A 118 2.74 -0.37 -14.45
N ASN A 119 2.03 0.74 -14.65
CA ASN A 119 0.69 0.94 -14.13
C ASN A 119 -0.38 0.75 -15.22
N TYR A 120 -1.49 0.17 -14.82
CA TYR A 120 -2.72 0.07 -15.60
C TYR A 120 -3.64 1.28 -15.39
N LEU A 121 -3.62 1.88 -14.19
CA LEU A 121 -4.47 3.01 -13.81
C LEU A 121 -3.70 4.35 -13.84
N ASP A 122 -4.41 5.45 -14.07
CA ASP A 122 -3.90 6.82 -14.20
C ASP A 122 -4.39 7.77 -13.08
N TYR A 123 -4.98 7.22 -12.02
CA TYR A 123 -5.59 7.98 -10.93
C TYR A 123 -5.22 7.51 -9.52
N ASP A 124 -4.54 6.38 -9.41
CA ASP A 124 -4.16 5.75 -8.14
C ASP A 124 -2.70 6.05 -7.80
N ASN A 125 -2.41 6.46 -6.56
CA ASN A 125 -1.08 6.86 -6.06
C ASN A 125 -0.29 7.87 -6.93
N ILE A 126 -0.98 8.69 -7.74
CA ILE A 126 -0.33 9.55 -8.75
C ILE A 126 0.42 10.77 -8.18
N ASP A 127 0.30 11.03 -6.87
CA ASP A 127 0.87 12.17 -6.16
C ASP A 127 2.07 11.80 -5.25
N GLU A 128 2.41 10.51 -5.14
CA GLU A 128 3.55 10.03 -4.34
C GLU A 128 4.69 9.53 -5.25
N LYS A 129 5.85 10.14 -5.12
CA LYS A 129 7.02 9.88 -5.98
C LYS A 129 7.74 8.58 -5.65
N LEU A 130 7.68 8.13 -4.40
CA LEU A 130 8.47 6.99 -3.92
C LEU A 130 7.72 5.65 -4.01
N CYS A 131 6.41 5.70 -4.25
CA CYS A 131 5.51 4.55 -4.13
C CYS A 131 5.82 3.44 -5.15
N GLU A 132 5.94 3.78 -6.43
CA GLU A 132 6.08 2.78 -7.49
C GLU A 132 7.37 1.96 -7.39
N ILE A 133 8.48 2.59 -6.97
CA ILE A 133 9.74 1.87 -6.79
C ILE A 133 9.63 0.90 -5.62
N ASN A 134 9.04 1.31 -4.51
CA ASN A 134 8.81 0.42 -3.36
C ASN A 134 7.98 -0.81 -3.76
N ILE A 135 6.89 -0.59 -4.52
CA ILE A 135 6.01 -1.67 -4.99
C ILE A 135 6.71 -2.52 -6.05
N TRP A 136 7.50 -1.94 -6.94
CA TRP A 136 8.28 -2.67 -7.93
C TRP A 136 9.32 -3.62 -7.28
N LEU A 137 9.85 -3.32 -6.09
CA LEU A 137 10.71 -4.28 -5.38
C LEU A 137 9.99 -5.61 -5.05
N LYS A 138 8.65 -5.61 -4.96
CA LYS A 138 7.81 -6.82 -4.87
C LYS A 138 8.00 -7.69 -6.11
N TYR A 139 8.11 -7.10 -7.29
CA TYR A 139 8.32 -7.81 -8.56
C TYR A 139 9.60 -8.63 -8.54
N ILE A 140 10.68 -8.03 -8.03
CA ILE A 140 11.99 -8.68 -7.93
C ILE A 140 11.97 -9.89 -6.99
N LYS A 141 11.19 -9.83 -5.92
CA LYS A 141 11.11 -10.90 -4.90
C LYS A 141 10.08 -11.98 -5.24
N PHE A 142 8.93 -11.59 -5.81
CA PHE A 142 7.74 -12.44 -5.91
C PHE A 142 7.21 -12.61 -7.34
N GLY A 143 7.70 -11.84 -8.31
CA GLY A 143 7.35 -11.98 -9.73
C GLY A 143 6.01 -11.37 -10.14
N PHE A 144 5.41 -10.54 -9.29
CA PHE A 144 4.25 -9.73 -9.62
C PHE A 144 4.27 -8.43 -8.82
N TRP A 145 3.59 -7.41 -9.32
CA TRP A 145 3.49 -6.09 -8.70
C TRP A 145 2.30 -5.33 -9.27
N ARG A 146 2.43 -4.00 -9.39
CA ARG A 146 1.36 -3.04 -9.64
C ARG A 146 0.36 -3.42 -10.75
N PRO A 147 0.75 -3.89 -11.96
CA PRO A 147 -0.25 -4.23 -12.97
C PRO A 147 -1.17 -5.36 -12.51
N THR A 148 -0.62 -6.37 -11.80
CA THR A 148 -1.41 -7.49 -11.29
C THR A 148 -2.39 -7.01 -10.23
N ASP A 149 -1.90 -6.22 -9.27
CA ASP A 149 -2.72 -5.68 -8.18
C ASP A 149 -3.89 -4.84 -8.74
N GLN A 150 -3.63 -3.98 -9.73
CA GLN A 150 -4.64 -3.11 -10.33
C GLN A 150 -5.67 -3.86 -11.18
N VAL A 151 -5.27 -4.81 -12.03
CA VAL A 151 -6.26 -5.57 -12.84
C VAL A 151 -7.11 -6.50 -11.98
N CYS A 152 -6.60 -6.99 -10.85
CA CYS A 152 -7.37 -7.82 -9.93
C CYS A 152 -8.60 -7.10 -9.37
N TYR A 153 -8.52 -5.79 -9.09
CA TYR A 153 -9.70 -5.01 -8.71
C TYR A 153 -10.76 -4.98 -9.81
N ASP A 154 -10.36 -4.79 -11.05
CA ASP A 154 -11.33 -4.76 -12.15
C ASP A 154 -11.93 -6.13 -12.43
N ILE A 155 -11.19 -7.22 -12.24
CA ILE A 155 -11.76 -8.57 -12.27
C ILE A 155 -12.78 -8.73 -11.14
N TRP A 156 -12.42 -8.36 -9.90
CA TRP A 156 -13.30 -8.48 -8.73
C TRP A 156 -14.59 -7.66 -8.91
N ASN A 157 -14.48 -6.47 -9.48
CA ASN A 157 -15.61 -5.59 -9.76
C ASN A 157 -16.38 -5.96 -11.06
N GLY A 158 -16.04 -7.07 -11.72
CA GLY A 158 -16.70 -7.54 -12.93
C GLY A 158 -16.53 -6.62 -14.15
N LYS A 159 -15.44 -5.83 -14.17
CA LYS A 159 -15.11 -4.86 -15.23
C LYS A 159 -14.12 -5.41 -16.26
N LEU A 160 -13.36 -6.45 -15.92
CA LEU A 160 -12.31 -7.00 -16.76
C LEU A 160 -12.35 -8.53 -16.76
N SER A 161 -12.21 -9.12 -17.95
CA SER A 161 -12.09 -10.58 -18.08
C SER A 161 -10.72 -11.04 -17.60
N ARG A 162 -10.59 -12.32 -17.23
CA ARG A 162 -9.30 -12.89 -16.85
C ARG A 162 -8.33 -12.85 -18.02
N GLU A 163 -8.83 -13.14 -19.22
CA GLU A 163 -8.06 -13.17 -20.46
C GLU A 163 -7.46 -11.79 -20.78
N ASP A 164 -8.27 -10.73 -20.76
CA ASP A 164 -7.80 -9.36 -21.01
C ASP A 164 -6.81 -8.91 -19.93
N ALA A 165 -7.06 -9.28 -18.67
CA ALA A 165 -6.16 -8.96 -17.57
C ALA A 165 -4.77 -9.62 -17.73
N VAL A 166 -4.71 -10.86 -18.22
CA VAL A 166 -3.43 -11.54 -18.52
C VAL A 166 -2.64 -10.78 -19.59
N GLU A 167 -3.32 -10.32 -20.65
CA GLU A 167 -2.69 -9.56 -21.72
C GLU A 167 -2.12 -8.23 -21.21
N ILE A 168 -2.90 -7.50 -20.39
CA ILE A 168 -2.48 -6.24 -19.77
C ILE A 168 -1.26 -6.45 -18.87
N VAL A 169 -1.30 -7.43 -17.97
CA VAL A 169 -0.19 -7.69 -17.04
C VAL A 169 1.07 -8.10 -17.79
N ASN A 170 0.97 -9.00 -18.76
CA ASN A 170 2.14 -9.42 -19.55
C ASN A 170 2.75 -8.30 -20.39
N LYS A 171 1.99 -7.24 -20.69
CA LYS A 171 2.49 -6.05 -21.40
C LYS A 171 3.22 -5.09 -20.46
N LEU A 172 2.77 -4.95 -19.21
CA LEU A 172 3.22 -3.89 -18.30
C LEU A 172 4.19 -4.35 -17.21
N GLN A 173 4.14 -5.61 -16.76
CA GLN A 173 4.85 -6.06 -15.56
C GLN A 173 6.38 -6.00 -15.64
N ASP A 174 6.94 -5.99 -16.85
CA ASP A 174 8.39 -5.91 -17.05
C ASP A 174 8.91 -4.46 -17.04
N GLU A 175 8.02 -3.47 -17.04
CA GLU A 175 8.40 -2.05 -17.03
C GLU A 175 9.00 -1.64 -15.67
N PHE A 176 10.05 -0.82 -15.71
CA PHE A 176 10.63 -0.21 -14.53
C PHE A 176 9.99 1.17 -14.27
N PRO A 177 9.60 1.52 -13.03
CA PRO A 177 9.00 2.82 -12.70
C PRO A 177 10.04 3.96 -12.74
N GLN A 178 10.39 4.39 -13.95
CA GLN A 178 11.49 5.32 -14.21
C GLN A 178 11.18 6.77 -13.80
N GLU A 179 9.92 7.18 -13.78
CA GLU A 179 9.49 8.58 -13.73
C GLU A 179 10.04 9.35 -12.53
N TYR A 180 10.21 8.67 -11.39
CA TYR A 180 10.67 9.26 -10.14
C TYR A 180 11.90 8.56 -9.55
N PHE A 181 12.64 7.82 -10.37
CA PHE A 181 13.83 7.10 -9.90
C PHE A 181 14.90 8.02 -9.31
N GLU A 182 15.18 9.14 -9.96
CA GLU A 182 16.11 10.15 -9.42
C GLU A 182 15.64 10.78 -8.11
N ASP A 183 14.32 10.96 -7.95
CA ASP A 183 13.74 11.46 -6.69
C ASP A 183 13.94 10.43 -5.57
N PHE A 184 13.78 9.13 -5.87
CA PHE A 184 14.01 8.04 -4.93
C PHE A 184 15.47 7.94 -4.49
N LEU A 185 16.40 7.98 -5.46
CA LEU A 185 17.84 7.96 -5.18
C LEU A 185 18.25 9.14 -4.28
N ARG A 186 17.78 10.35 -4.62
CA ARG A 186 18.03 11.56 -3.86
C ARG A 186 17.42 11.51 -2.46
N PHE A 187 16.21 10.98 -2.31
CA PHE A 187 15.55 10.88 -1.00
C PHE A 187 16.30 9.97 -0.03
N HIS A 188 16.88 8.87 -0.54
CA HIS A 188 17.61 7.89 0.27
C HIS A 188 19.12 8.17 0.34
N ASP A 189 19.62 9.21 -0.35
CA ASP A 189 21.04 9.55 -0.46
C ASP A 189 21.92 8.37 -0.95
N ILE A 190 21.47 7.72 -2.04
CA ILE A 190 22.18 6.59 -2.66
C ILE A 190 22.41 6.83 -4.15
N SER A 191 23.48 6.22 -4.68
CA SER A 191 23.72 6.15 -6.12
C SER A 191 22.87 5.07 -6.80
N GLU A 192 22.65 5.23 -8.10
CA GLU A 192 22.00 4.20 -8.92
C GLU A 192 22.73 2.84 -8.81
N ARG A 193 24.07 2.85 -8.75
CA ARG A 193 24.87 1.63 -8.57
C ARG A 193 24.53 0.94 -7.25
N GLU A 194 24.46 1.68 -6.15
CA GLU A 194 24.12 1.13 -4.83
C GLU A 194 22.69 0.59 -4.79
N PHE A 195 21.76 1.26 -5.47
CA PHE A 195 20.40 0.78 -5.66
C PHE A 195 20.41 -0.59 -6.34
N TRP A 196 20.99 -0.71 -7.54
CA TRP A 196 20.99 -1.97 -8.29
C TRP A 196 21.77 -3.09 -7.59
N GLU A 197 22.94 -2.79 -7.00
CA GLU A 197 23.69 -3.75 -6.18
C GLU A 197 22.87 -4.26 -4.99
N THR A 198 21.99 -3.43 -4.43
CA THR A 198 21.09 -3.83 -3.35
C THR A 198 19.94 -4.67 -3.88
N VAL A 199 19.28 -4.24 -4.96
CA VAL A 199 18.18 -4.98 -5.61
C VAL A 199 18.60 -6.40 -5.98
N GLU A 200 19.77 -6.57 -6.59
CA GLU A 200 20.24 -7.89 -7.03
C GLU A 200 20.50 -8.87 -5.86
N LYS A 201 20.83 -8.38 -4.65
CA LYS A 201 20.95 -9.24 -3.46
C LYS A 201 19.62 -9.90 -3.08
N PHE A 202 18.50 -9.29 -3.45
CA PHE A 202 17.15 -9.76 -3.11
C PHE A 202 16.40 -10.38 -4.29
N ARG A 203 17.01 -10.45 -5.48
CA ARG A 203 16.39 -11.09 -6.65
C ARG A 203 16.20 -12.57 -6.40
N ASN A 204 14.97 -13.02 -6.53
CA ASN A 204 14.63 -14.41 -6.29
C ASN A 204 15.00 -15.30 -7.49
N LEU A 205 16.14 -15.97 -7.42
CA LEU A 205 16.63 -16.84 -8.50
C LEU A 205 15.77 -18.09 -8.75
N ASP A 206 14.81 -18.41 -7.89
CA ASP A 206 13.87 -19.50 -8.12
C ASP A 206 12.84 -19.16 -9.18
N ILE A 207 12.49 -17.87 -9.33
CA ILE A 207 11.50 -17.38 -10.30
C ILE A 207 12.12 -16.61 -11.46
N TRP A 208 13.37 -16.15 -11.32
CA TRP A 208 14.10 -15.39 -12.33
C TRP A 208 15.16 -16.23 -13.05
N THR A 209 15.35 -15.97 -14.34
CA THR A 209 16.44 -16.54 -15.14
C THR A 209 16.96 -15.50 -16.12
N LYS A 210 18.20 -15.65 -16.57
CA LYS A 210 18.75 -14.82 -17.64
C LYS A 210 18.51 -15.47 -18.99
N ASP A 211 18.15 -14.68 -19.98
CA ASP A 211 18.08 -15.14 -21.36
C ASP A 211 19.45 -15.11 -22.05
N ARG A 212 19.47 -15.41 -23.35
CA ARG A 212 20.72 -15.45 -24.15
C ARG A 212 21.42 -14.09 -24.27
N SER A 213 20.70 -13.01 -24.00
CA SER A 213 21.21 -11.64 -24.01
C SER A 213 21.64 -11.19 -22.61
N GLU A 214 21.70 -12.10 -21.62
CA GLU A 214 21.99 -11.82 -20.22
C GLU A 214 20.92 -10.97 -19.49
N GLU A 215 19.74 -10.82 -20.09
CA GLU A 215 18.63 -10.05 -19.54
C GLU A 215 17.75 -10.92 -18.64
N TRP A 216 17.33 -10.35 -17.50
CA TRP A 216 16.46 -11.04 -16.54
C TRP A 216 15.04 -11.22 -17.09
N LYS A 217 14.51 -12.43 -16.96
CA LYS A 217 13.12 -12.79 -17.28
C LYS A 217 12.53 -13.72 -16.24
N LEU A 218 11.23 -13.59 -16.00
CA LEU A 218 10.51 -14.58 -15.22
C LEU A 218 10.52 -15.94 -15.94
N LYS A 219 10.79 -17.00 -15.18
CA LYS A 219 10.76 -18.38 -15.68
C LYS A 219 9.37 -18.81 -16.15
N THR A 220 8.33 -18.24 -15.53
CA THR A 220 6.93 -18.51 -15.86
C THR A 220 6.23 -17.20 -16.17
N LYS A 221 5.64 -17.09 -17.36
CA LYS A 221 4.73 -16.00 -17.68
C LYS A 221 3.35 -16.27 -17.13
N LEU A 222 2.64 -15.20 -16.78
CA LEU A 222 1.23 -15.27 -16.40
C LEU A 222 0.41 -15.83 -17.58
N LYS A 223 -0.44 -16.80 -17.28
CA LYS A 223 -1.33 -17.47 -18.24
C LYS A 223 -2.78 -17.13 -17.96
#